data_AF-A0A2V7GEU3-F1
#
_entry.id   AF-A0A2V7GEU3-F1
#
_cell.length_a   1.000
_cell.length_b   1.000
_cell.length_c   1.000
_cell.angle_alpha   90.00
_cell.angle_beta   90.00
_cell.angle_gamma   90.00
#
_symmetry.space_group_name_H-M   'P 1'
#
loop_
_entity.id
_entity.type
_entity.pdbx_description
1 polymer ?
#
loop_
_entity_poly.entity_id
_entity_poly.type
_entity_poly.pdbx_seq_one_letter_code
_entity_poly.pdbx_strand_id
1 'polypeptide(L)'
;MPLDPQAQKIVDAMAALGLKAVEDSTPEEARESMRTRTAALGPFDDVAAVVDHRLPVEGGEITVRVYSPGGRGPHPALVFYHGGGWVIG
;
A
#
# COMPACT_ATOMS: atom_id res chain seq x y z
N MET A 1 15.65 -16.03 19.64
CA MET A 1 14.19 -16.21 19.72
C MET A 1 13.73 -16.66 18.35
N PRO A 2 12.94 -17.75 18.23
CA PRO A 2 12.36 -18.13 16.94
C PRO A 2 11.32 -17.09 16.49
N LEU A 3 11.01 -17.07 15.20
CA LEU A 3 9.87 -16.32 14.67
C LEU A 3 8.56 -16.89 15.21
N ASP A 4 7.53 -16.04 15.27
CA ASP A 4 6.17 -16.50 15.48
C ASP A 4 5.77 -17.50 14.37
N PRO A 5 5.09 -18.62 14.69
CA PRO A 5 4.73 -19.61 13.69
C PRO A 5 3.89 -19.07 12.51
N GLN A 6 3.06 -18.04 12.73
CA GLN A 6 2.31 -17.39 11.64
C GLN A 6 3.24 -16.55 10.76
N ALA A 7 4.18 -15.82 11.36
CA ALA A 7 5.18 -15.06 10.62
C ALA A 7 6.08 -15.98 9.78
N GLN A 8 6.48 -17.15 10.33
CA GLN A 8 7.28 -18.13 9.59
C GLN A 8 6.58 -18.60 8.31
N LYS A 9 5.27 -18.89 8.37
CA LYS A 9 4.49 -19.30 7.20
C LYS A 9 4.47 -18.22 6.11
N ILE A 10 4.41 -16.95 6.49
CA ILE A 10 4.46 -15.83 5.53
C ILE A 10 5.82 -15.76 4.87
N VAL A 11 6.91 -15.87 5.65
CA VAL A 11 8.27 -15.88 5.10
C VAL A 11 8.49 -17.06 4.14
N ASP A 12 8.04 -18.26 4.51
CA ASP A 12 8.16 -19.45 3.66
C ASP A 12 7.37 -19.29 2.35
N ALA A 13 6.15 -18.74 2.43
CA ALA A 13 5.33 -18.44 1.25
C ALA A 13 5.98 -17.39 0.35
N MET A 14 6.57 -16.34 0.93
CA MET A 14 7.30 -15.31 0.17
C MET A 14 8.55 -15.87 -0.51
N ALA A 15 9.32 -16.72 0.18
CA ALA A 15 10.49 -17.37 -0.38
C ALA A 15 10.14 -18.28 -1.56
N ALA A 16 9.02 -19.01 -1.46
CA ALA A 16 8.54 -19.89 -2.53
C ALA A 16 8.16 -19.16 -3.83
N LEU A 17 7.88 -17.84 -3.77
CA LEU A 17 7.59 -17.03 -4.96
C LEU A 17 8.83 -16.79 -5.84
N GLY A 18 10.05 -17.00 -5.34
CA GLY A 18 11.28 -16.86 -6.12
C GLY A 18 11.45 -15.46 -6.72
N LEU A 19 11.00 -14.42 -6.02
CA LEU A 19 11.02 -13.05 -6.52
C LEU A 19 12.45 -12.53 -6.66
N LYS A 20 12.66 -11.73 -7.69
CA LYS A 20 13.90 -10.96 -7.88
C LYS A 20 14.11 -10.00 -6.71
N ALA A 21 15.34 -9.87 -6.25
CA ALA A 21 15.70 -8.89 -5.23
C ALA A 21 15.46 -7.47 -5.76
N VAL A 22 15.14 -6.53 -4.87
CA VAL A 22 14.77 -5.16 -5.27
C VAL A 22 15.96 -4.43 -5.88
N GLU A 23 17.15 -4.65 -5.32
CA GLU A 23 18.44 -4.12 -5.78
C GLU A 23 18.87 -4.65 -7.16
N ASP A 24 18.39 -5.83 -7.55
CA ASP A 24 18.65 -6.41 -8.87
C ASP A 24 17.60 -5.97 -9.90
N SER A 25 16.47 -5.42 -9.44
CA SER A 25 15.32 -5.04 -10.26
C SER A 25 15.44 -3.63 -10.83
N THR A 26 14.83 -3.39 -11.99
CA THR A 26 14.58 -2.00 -12.42
C THR A 26 13.50 -1.35 -11.54
N PRO A 27 13.41 -0.01 -11.46
CA PRO A 27 12.35 0.66 -10.72
C PRO A 27 10.94 0.24 -11.18
N GLU A 28 10.74 0.02 -12.47
CA GLU A 28 9.48 -0.41 -13.06
C GLU A 28 9.11 -1.83 -12.61
N GLU A 29 10.08 -2.75 -12.64
CA GLU A 29 9.92 -4.13 -12.17
C GLU A 29 9.56 -4.17 -10.67
N ALA A 30 10.27 -3.40 -9.84
CA ALA A 30 10.05 -3.35 -8.41
C ALA A 30 8.65 -2.80 -8.05
N ARG A 31 8.20 -1.75 -8.76
CA ARG A 31 6.84 -1.18 -8.59
C ARG A 31 5.75 -2.17 -9.00
N GLU A 32 5.94 -2.88 -10.11
CA GLU A 32 4.95 -3.85 -10.59
C GLU A 32 4.88 -5.08 -9.69
N SER A 33 6.03 -5.57 -9.22
CA SER A 33 6.08 -6.64 -8.22
C SER A 33 5.32 -6.26 -6.95
N MET A 34 5.47 -5.01 -6.48
CA MET A 34 4.73 -4.53 -5.31
C MET A 34 3.22 -4.49 -5.56
N ARG A 35 2.77 -3.85 -6.65
CA ARG A 35 1.34 -3.75 -7.01
C ARG A 35 0.67 -5.12 -7.09
N THR A 36 1.32 -6.08 -7.74
CA THR A 36 0.81 -7.45 -7.90
C THR A 36 0.64 -8.14 -6.54
N ARG A 37 1.63 -8.00 -5.64
CA ARG A 37 1.56 -8.62 -4.31
C ARG A 37 0.47 -8.01 -3.44
N THR A 38 0.34 -6.68 -3.44
CA THR A 38 -0.63 -5.99 -2.60
C THR A 38 -2.07 -6.17 -3.06
N ALA A 39 -2.29 -6.39 -4.36
CA ALA A 39 -3.64 -6.65 -4.89
C ALA A 39 -4.28 -7.91 -4.28
N ALA A 40 -3.47 -8.85 -3.77
CA ALA A 40 -3.94 -10.09 -3.16
C ALA A 40 -4.22 -9.97 -1.64
N LEU A 41 -3.97 -8.82 -1.00
CA LEU A 41 -4.08 -8.65 0.46
C LEU A 41 -5.52 -8.43 0.99
N GLY A 42 -6.54 -8.49 0.12
CA GLY A 42 -7.94 -8.37 0.52
C GLY A 42 -8.47 -9.58 1.32
N PRO A 43 -9.70 -9.51 1.86
CA PRO A 43 -10.68 -8.44 1.63
C PRO A 43 -10.34 -7.16 2.41
N PHE A 44 -10.71 -6.02 1.84
CA PHE A 44 -10.65 -4.72 2.53
C PHE A 44 -12.03 -4.41 3.11
N ASP A 45 -12.08 -3.74 4.25
CA ASP A 45 -13.33 -3.26 4.81
C ASP A 45 -13.90 -2.13 3.94
N ASP A 46 -15.20 -2.21 3.64
CA ASP A 46 -15.90 -1.12 2.95
C ASP A 46 -16.02 0.10 3.86
N VAL A 47 -15.81 1.28 3.28
CA VAL A 47 -16.11 2.58 3.90
C VAL A 47 -17.25 3.25 3.16
N ALA A 48 -17.93 4.19 3.80
CA ALA A 48 -19.13 4.81 3.24
C ALA A 48 -18.86 5.60 1.94
N ALA A 49 -17.67 6.18 1.79
CA ALA A 49 -17.25 6.80 0.54
C ALA A 49 -15.74 6.75 0.35
N VAL A 50 -15.33 6.60 -0.92
CA VAL A 50 -13.94 6.70 -1.37
C VAL A 50 -13.90 7.66 -2.56
N VAL A 51 -13.15 8.75 -2.46
CA VAL A 51 -13.11 9.79 -3.50
C VAL A 51 -11.67 10.21 -3.75
N ASP A 52 -11.29 10.26 -5.03
CA ASP A 52 -10.01 10.81 -5.46
C ASP A 52 -10.15 12.31 -5.72
N HIS A 53 -9.21 13.08 -5.18
CA HIS A 53 -9.07 14.51 -5.40
C HIS A 53 -7.71 14.80 -6.00
N ARG A 54 -7.68 15.77 -6.90
CA ARG A 54 -6.47 16.29 -7.52
C ARG A 54 -6.18 17.67 -6.91
N LEU A 55 -5.07 17.80 -6.20
CA LEU A 55 -4.72 19.01 -5.44
C LEU A 55 -3.53 19.72 -6.08
N PRO A 56 -3.65 21.03 -6.41
CA PRO A 56 -2.53 21.79 -6.93
C PRO A 56 -1.46 21.98 -5.84
N VAL A 57 -0.20 21.82 -6.22
CA VAL A 57 0.98 22.05 -5.37
C VAL A 57 2.04 22.83 -6.15
N GLU A 58 3.08 23.31 -5.47
CA GLU A 58 4.23 23.87 -6.16
C GLU A 58 4.87 22.80 -7.07
N GLY A 59 5.05 23.12 -8.35
CA GLY A 59 5.65 22.22 -9.33
C GLY A 59 4.71 21.16 -9.92
N GLY A 60 3.42 21.15 -9.58
CA GLY A 60 2.47 20.25 -10.23
C GLY A 60 1.19 20.01 -9.43
N GLU A 61 0.78 18.75 -9.37
CA GLU A 61 -0.47 18.33 -8.74
C GLU A 61 -0.29 16.96 -8.12
N ILE A 62 -0.91 16.74 -6.96
CA ILE A 62 -0.92 15.44 -6.29
C ILE A 62 -2.34 14.86 -6.26
N THR A 63 -2.45 13.56 -6.45
CA THR A 63 -3.70 12.83 -6.20
C THR A 63 -3.75 12.40 -4.75
N VAL A 64 -4.84 12.75 -4.05
CA VAL A 64 -5.16 12.23 -2.72
C VAL A 64 -6.45 11.43 -2.78
N ARG A 65 -6.51 10.35 -2.01
CA ARG A 65 -7.74 9.55 -1.85
C ARG A 65 -8.31 9.76 -0.45
N VAL A 66 -9.56 10.21 -0.38
CA VAL A 66 -10.27 10.42 0.87
C VAL A 66 -11.20 9.24 1.12
N TYR A 67 -10.96 8.55 2.23
CA TYR A 67 -11.81 7.49 2.76
C TYR A 67 -12.68 8.08 3.86
N SER A 68 -14.00 8.08 3.69
CA SER A 68 -14.94 8.63 4.66
C SER A 68 -15.71 7.52 5.37
N PRO A 69 -15.71 7.48 6.72
CA PRO A 69 -16.54 6.53 7.46
C PRO A 69 -18.02 6.93 7.35
N GLY A 70 -18.91 5.97 7.66
CA GLY A 70 -20.32 6.28 7.86
C GLY A 70 -20.58 6.96 9.22
N GLY A 71 -21.79 7.48 9.40
CA GLY A 71 -22.23 8.11 10.65
C GLY A 71 -22.33 9.64 10.56
N ARG A 72 -22.71 10.28 11.68
CA ARG A 72 -22.80 11.74 11.77
C ARG A 72 -21.45 12.31 12.22
N GLY A 73 -20.96 13.33 11.52
CA GLY A 73 -19.72 14.02 11.85
C GLY A 73 -19.87 15.08 12.97
N PRO A 74 -18.79 15.87 13.22
CA PRO A 74 -17.53 15.89 12.47
C PRO A 74 -16.60 14.71 12.80
N HIS A 75 -15.85 14.23 11.80
CA HIS A 75 -14.80 13.23 12.00
C HIS A 75 -13.43 13.90 12.01
N PRO A 76 -12.47 13.43 12.85
CA PRO A 76 -11.08 13.84 12.72
C PRO A 76 -10.48 13.31 11.40
N ALA A 77 -9.48 14.01 10.89
CA ALA A 77 -8.75 13.60 9.69
C ALA A 77 -7.43 12.89 10.05
N LEU A 78 -7.16 11.76 9.39
CA LEU A 78 -5.85 11.12 9.35
C LEU A 78 -5.23 11.37 7.97
N VAL A 79 -4.07 12.01 7.95
CA VAL A 79 -3.27 12.14 6.71
C VAL A 79 -2.29 10.97 6.68
N PHE A 80 -2.47 10.08 5.70
CA PHE A 80 -1.64 8.89 5.53
C PHE A 80 -0.70 9.04 4.33
N TYR A 81 0.55 8.61 4.51
CA TYR A 81 1.55 8.52 3.45
C TYR A 81 1.99 7.06 3.34
N HIS A 82 1.95 6.49 2.13
CA HIS A 82 2.28 5.08 1.93
C HIS A 82 3.79 4.82 2.13
N GLY A 83 4.11 3.59 2.56
CA GLY A 83 5.49 3.10 2.61
C GLY A 83 6.02 2.73 1.22
N GLY A 84 7.23 2.17 1.18
CA GLY A 84 7.87 1.76 -0.08
C GLY A 84 9.20 2.48 -0.37
N GLY A 85 9.87 2.98 0.67
CA GLY A 85 11.22 3.53 0.56
C GLY A 85 11.34 4.72 -0.40
N TRP A 86 10.25 5.48 -0.61
CA TRP A 86 10.16 6.59 -1.57
C TRP A 86 10.40 6.21 -3.04
N VAL A 87 10.34 4.92 -3.38
CA VAL A 87 10.58 4.42 -4.74
C VAL A 87 9.40 3.61 -5.26
N ILE A 88 8.86 2.72 -4.42
CA ILE A 88 7.71 1.87 -4.72
C ILE A 88 6.46 2.32 -3.96
N GLY A 89 5.31 1.85 -4.44
CA GLY A 89 3.97 2.23 -4.02
C GLY A 89 2.97 1.75 -5.05
#